data_AF-A0A3B8UNG5-F1
#
_entry.id   AF-A0A3B8UNG5-F1
#
_cell.length_a   1.000
_cell.length_b   1.000
_cell.length_c   1.000
_cell.angle_alpha   90.00
_cell.angle_beta   90.00
_cell.angle_gamma   90.00
#
_symmetry.space_group_name_H-M   'P 1'
#
loop_
_entity.id
_entity.type
_entity.pdbx_description
1 polymer ?
#
loop_
_entity_poly.entity_id
_entity_poly.type
_entity_poly.pdbx_seq_one_letter_code
_entity_poly.pdbx_strand_id
1 'polypeptide(L)'
;DTIYSCDIIGSSDSSIRNVVPTDLKPILEQSKITKVFCNGATSARYYNKYHEKELGIKAVTLPSTSPANAAYSVEKLVQIWSERLEM
;
A
#
# COMPACT_ATOMS: atom_id res chain seq x y z
N ASP A 1 3.17 2.75 6.58
CA ASP A 1 3.50 1.87 5.45
C ASP A 1 3.16 0.42 5.82
N THR A 2 3.08 -0.48 4.85
CA THR A 2 2.97 -1.94 5.03
C THR A 2 4.25 -2.59 5.56
N ILE A 3 5.40 -1.95 5.36
CA ILE A 3 6.71 -2.37 5.88
C ILE A 3 7.16 -1.36 6.93
N TYR A 4 7.51 -1.83 8.13
CA TYR A 4 8.10 -0.99 9.15
C TYR A 4 9.59 -0.77 8.88
N SER A 5 10.31 -1.84 8.57
CA SER A 5 11.71 -1.80 8.17
C SER A 5 12.05 -2.93 7.21
N CYS A 6 13.05 -2.70 6.36
CA CYS A 6 13.61 -3.69 5.46
C CYS A 6 15.01 -3.26 5.01
N ASP A 7 15.76 -4.22 4.46
CA ASP A 7 16.94 -3.92 3.68
C ASP A 7 16.53 -3.63 2.24
N ILE A 8 17.00 -2.50 1.69
CA ILE A 8 16.74 -2.08 0.31
C ILE A 8 17.97 -1.38 -0.27
N ILE A 9 18.25 -1.65 -1.54
CA ILE A 9 19.31 -0.98 -2.31
C ILE A 9 18.68 0.18 -3.08
N GLY A 10 18.94 1.40 -2.61
CA GLY A 10 18.30 2.60 -3.15
C GLY A 10 16.77 2.55 -2.99
N SER A 11 16.03 2.78 -4.07
CA SER A 11 14.57 2.67 -4.14
C SER A 11 14.09 1.42 -4.90
N SER A 12 14.96 0.42 -5.06
CA SER A 12 14.65 -0.75 -5.89
C SER A 12 13.81 -1.78 -5.15
N ASP A 13 12.52 -1.87 -5.47
CA ASP A 13 11.58 -2.82 -4.88
C ASP A 13 12.01 -4.29 -4.98
N SER A 14 12.74 -4.65 -6.04
CA SER A 14 13.22 -6.03 -6.26
C SER A 14 14.33 -6.43 -5.28
N SER A 15 15.00 -5.44 -4.67
CA SER A 15 16.06 -5.64 -3.68
C SER A 15 15.55 -5.76 -2.24
N ILE A 16 14.25 -5.55 -2.00
CA ILE A 16 13.68 -5.58 -0.64
C ILE A 16 13.88 -6.95 0.01
N ARG A 17 14.57 -7.00 1.16
CA ARG A 17 14.83 -8.20 1.97
C ARG A 17 14.62 -7.92 3.46
N ASN A 18 14.65 -8.97 4.28
CA ASN A 18 14.59 -8.88 5.75
C ASN A 18 13.44 -7.99 6.25
N VAL A 19 12.27 -8.16 5.65
CA VAL A 19 11.09 -7.32 5.91
C VAL A 19 10.56 -7.55 7.33
N VAL A 20 10.44 -6.47 8.08
CA VAL A 20 9.66 -6.38 9.31
C VAL A 20 8.33 -5.68 8.97
N PRO A 21 7.18 -6.37 9.04
CA PRO A 21 5.89 -5.76 8.78
C PRO A 21 5.53 -4.74 9.86
N THR A 22 4.78 -3.71 9.46
CA THR A 22 4.22 -2.74 10.42
C THR A 22 3.14 -3.38 11.29
N ASP A 23 3.11 -3.08 12.58
CA ASP A 23 1.95 -3.44 13.38
C ASP A 23 0.80 -2.44 13.13
N LEU A 24 -0.17 -2.86 12.30
CA LEU A 24 -1.34 -2.05 11.94
C LEU A 24 -2.55 -2.31 12.85
N LYS A 25 -2.52 -3.36 13.69
CA LYS A 25 -3.66 -3.75 14.54
C LYS A 25 -4.13 -2.63 15.48
N PRO A 26 -3.24 -1.93 16.21
CA PRO A 26 -3.68 -0.92 17.17
C PRO A 26 -4.50 0.20 16.51
N ILE A 27 -4.12 0.60 15.29
CA ILE A 27 -4.83 1.65 14.55
C ILE A 27 -6.22 1.17 14.12
N LEU A 28 -6.34 -0.09 13.72
CA LEU A 28 -7.62 -0.67 13.29
C LEU A 28 -8.58 -0.91 14.46
N GLU A 29 -8.08 -1.45 15.57
CA GLU A 29 -8.91 -1.72 16.76
C GLU A 29 -9.42 -0.45 17.43
N GLN A 30 -8.67 0.65 17.33
CA GLN A 30 -8.98 1.92 18.00
C GLN A 30 -9.67 2.94 17.08
N SER A 31 -10.06 2.53 15.87
CA SER A 31 -10.68 3.43 14.88
C SER A 31 -11.91 2.82 14.22
N LYS A 32 -12.52 3.59 13.32
CA LYS A 32 -13.64 3.15 12.46
C LYS A 32 -13.17 2.89 11.04
N ILE A 33 -11.91 2.51 10.85
CA ILE A 33 -11.36 2.22 9.53
C ILE A 33 -12.03 0.97 8.97
N THR A 34 -12.65 1.12 7.80
CA THR A 34 -13.35 0.03 7.09
C THR A 34 -12.72 -0.29 5.75
N LYS A 35 -11.78 0.55 5.27
CA LYS A 35 -11.15 0.43 3.96
C LYS A 35 -9.64 0.67 4.07
N VAL A 36 -8.88 -0.12 3.32
CA VAL A 36 -7.43 0.07 3.15
C VAL A 36 -7.13 0.24 1.67
N PHE A 37 -6.35 1.27 1.33
CA PHE A 37 -5.88 1.53 -0.02
C PHE A 37 -4.36 1.45 -0.07
N CYS A 38 -3.84 0.59 -0.94
CA CYS A 38 -2.40 0.44 -1.15
C CYS A 38 -1.94 1.30 -2.32
N ASN A 39 -0.98 2.20 -2.07
CA ASN A 39 -0.37 3.05 -3.08
C ASN A 39 0.75 2.30 -3.82
N GLY A 40 0.39 1.59 -4.89
CA GLY A 40 1.30 0.81 -5.73
C GLY A 40 1.36 -0.69 -5.41
N ALA A 41 1.85 -1.46 -6.39
CA ALA A 41 1.86 -2.92 -6.36
C ALA A 41 2.73 -3.51 -5.24
N THR A 42 3.86 -2.87 -4.91
CA THR A 42 4.73 -3.34 -3.82
C THR A 42 4.06 -3.21 -2.47
N SER A 43 3.36 -2.10 -2.19
CA SER A 43 2.55 -1.95 -0.98
C SER A 43 1.47 -3.03 -0.90
N ALA A 44 0.72 -3.25 -2.00
CA ALA A 44 -0.32 -4.28 -2.04
C ALA A 44 0.22 -5.70 -1.79
N ARG A 45 1.37 -6.04 -2.39
CA ARG A 45 2.04 -7.33 -2.20
C ARG A 45 2.35 -7.59 -0.73
N TYR A 46 2.89 -6.60 -0.03
CA TYR A 46 3.25 -6.76 1.38
C TYR A 46 2.05 -6.67 2.32
N TYR A 47 1.06 -5.84 2.00
CA TYR A 47 -0.24 -5.85 2.68
C TYR A 47 -0.88 -7.24 2.65
N ASN A 48 -1.02 -7.82 1.46
CA ASN A 48 -1.61 -9.14 1.28
C ASN A 48 -0.81 -10.22 2.03
N LYS A 49 0.53 -10.15 1.97
CA LYS A 49 1.41 -11.15 2.59
C LYS A 49 1.34 -11.14 4.12
N TYR A 50 1.30 -9.97 4.76
CA TYR A 50 1.49 -9.85 6.21
C TYR A 50 0.25 -9.37 6.97
N HIS A 51 -0.66 -8.64 6.32
CA HIS A 51 -1.69 -7.87 7.03
C HIS A 51 -3.10 -8.34 6.73
N GLU A 52 -3.44 -8.67 5.48
CA GLU A 52 -4.82 -8.93 5.06
C GLU A 52 -5.52 -10.01 5.88
N LYS A 53 -4.84 -11.14 6.15
CA LYS A 53 -5.39 -12.25 6.94
C LYS A 53 -5.64 -11.85 8.40
N GLU A 54 -4.74 -11.06 8.97
CA GLU A 54 -4.77 -10.68 10.37
C GLU A 54 -5.80 -9.59 10.64
N LEU A 55 -5.93 -8.64 9.72
CA LEU A 55 -6.81 -7.49 9.84
C LEU A 55 -8.22 -7.75 9.30
N GLY A 56 -8.40 -8.78 8.47
CA GLY A 56 -9.70 -9.14 7.89
C GLY A 56 -10.24 -8.13 6.87
N ILE A 57 -9.47 -7.11 6.50
CA ILE A 57 -9.85 -6.09 5.52
C ILE A 57 -9.05 -6.31 4.24
N LYS A 58 -9.75 -6.55 3.13
CA LYS A 58 -9.12 -6.56 1.80
C LYS A 58 -8.70 -5.16 1.41
N ALA A 59 -7.46 -5.03 0.93
CA ALA A 59 -6.98 -3.76 0.40
C ALA A 59 -7.36 -3.57 -1.06
N VAL A 60 -7.67 -2.33 -1.43
CA VAL A 60 -7.77 -1.88 -2.82
C VAL A 60 -6.39 -1.43 -3.28
N THR A 61 -5.90 -1.95 -4.40
CA THR A 61 -4.62 -1.53 -4.97
C THR A 61 -4.84 -0.38 -5.94
N LEU A 62 -4.14 0.73 -5.73
CA LEU A 62 -4.14 1.90 -6.60
C LEU A 62 -2.77 2.07 -7.27
N PRO A 63 -2.69 2.73 -8.44
CA PRO A 63 -1.40 3.05 -9.06
C PRO A 63 -0.54 3.89 -8.13
N SER A 64 0.78 3.66 -8.18
CA SER A 64 1.72 4.45 -7.37
C SER A 64 1.67 5.92 -7.76
N THR A 65 1.59 6.81 -6.77
CA THR A 65 1.70 8.26 -6.96
C THR A 65 3.15 8.77 -7.06
N SER A 66 4.14 7.87 -7.01
CA SER A 66 5.54 8.23 -7.16
C SER A 66 5.83 8.76 -8.57
N PRO A 67 6.68 9.80 -8.73
CA PRO A 67 7.14 10.25 -10.05
C PRO A 67 7.87 9.17 -10.85
N ALA A 68 8.40 8.14 -10.19
CA ALA A 68 9.02 6.99 -10.85
C ALA A 68 8.00 6.17 -11.66
N ASN A 69 6.70 6.29 -11.36
CA ASN A 69 5.62 5.70 -12.13
C ASN A 69 5.28 6.55 -13.36
N ALA A 70 6.19 6.56 -14.34
CA ALA A 70 6.03 7.32 -15.57
C ALA A 70 4.91 6.80 -16.51
N ALA A 71 4.25 5.69 -16.15
CA ALA A 71 3.15 5.12 -16.93
C ALA A 71 1.84 5.92 -16.81
N TYR A 72 1.73 6.84 -15.84
CA TYR A 72 0.52 7.62 -15.60
C TYR A 72 0.83 9.12 -15.57
N SER A 73 -0.03 9.93 -16.18
CA SER A 73 -0.04 11.37 -15.93
C SER A 73 -0.70 11.68 -14.59
N VAL A 74 -0.45 12.87 -14.04
CA VAL A 74 -1.07 13.33 -12.79
C VAL A 74 -2.58 13.34 -12.91
N GLU A 75 -3.12 13.83 -14.03
CA GLU A 75 -4.56 13.88 -14.30
C GLU A 75 -5.17 12.48 -14.30
N LYS A 76 -4.45 11.49 -14.87
CA LYS A 76 -4.91 10.11 -14.87
C LYS A 76 -4.88 9.50 -13.48
N LEU A 77 -3.87 9.80 -12.67
CA LEU A 77 -3.80 9.38 -11.27
C LEU A 77 -4.97 9.96 -10.49
N VAL A 78 -5.23 11.27 -10.60
CA VAL A 78 -6.37 11.92 -9.94
C VAL A 78 -7.69 11.24 -10.32
N GLN A 79 -7.93 11.01 -11.62
CA GLN A 79 -9.14 10.32 -12.08
C GLN A 79 -9.31 8.94 -11.40
N ILE A 80 -8.29 8.08 -11.48
CA ILE A 80 -8.36 6.71 -10.94
C ILE A 80 -8.55 6.72 -9.42
N TRP A 81 -7.84 7.61 -8.72
CA TRP A 81 -7.93 7.71 -7.27
C TRP A 81 -9.31 8.23 -6.83
N SER A 82 -9.86 9.27 -7.46
CA SER A 82 -11.19 9.79 -7.14
C SER A 82 -12.27 8.74 -7.34
N GLU A 83 -12.28 8.05 -8.50
CA GLU A 83 -13.27 7.01 -8.80
C GLU A 83 -13.30 5.88 -7.75
N ARG A 84 -12.16 5.58 -7.11
CA ARG A 84 -12.06 4.51 -6.11
C ARG A 84 -12.32 4.94 -4.68
N LEU A 85 -12.18 6.24 -4.38
CA LEU A 85 -12.50 6.81 -3.07
C LEU A 85 -14.00 7.11 -2.92
N GLU A 86 -14.70 7.34 -4.03
CA GLU A 86 -16.14 7.64 -4.05
C GLU A 86 -17.04 6.39 -4.05
N MET A 87 -16.47 5.19 -4.24
CA MET A 87 -17.14 3.89 -4.00
C MET A 87 -17.21 3.58 -2.51
#